data_AF-A0A4D4KTC8-F1
#
_entry.id   AF-A0A4D4KTC8-F1
#
_cell.length_a   1.000
_cell.length_b   1.000
_cell.length_c   1.000
_cell.angle_alpha   90.00
_cell.angle_beta   90.00
_cell.angle_gamma   90.00
#
_symmetry.space_group_name_H-M   'P 1'
#
loop_
_entity.id
_entity.type
_entity.pdbx_description
1 polymer ?
#
loop_
_entity_poly.entity_id
_entity_poly.type
_entity_poly.pdbx_seq_one_letter_code
_entity_poly.pdbx_strand_id
1 'polypeptide(L)' 'MAAAGLTAWLAREVVAVNDLADEDPALVNAEPFGLGWLLRIRKDGGASSAGLLSVDEYMRLVG' A
#
# COMPACT_ATOMS: atom_id res chain seq x y z
N MET A 1 -3.22 -11.04 -21.18
CA MET A 1 -3.19 -11.15 -19.70
C MET A 1 -2.44 -9.93 -19.19
N ALA A 2 -3.15 -8.90 -18.74
CA ALA A 2 -2.53 -7.67 -18.24
C ALA A 2 -2.38 -7.81 -16.73
N ALA A 3 -1.16 -8.02 -16.24
CA ALA A 3 -0.85 -7.79 -14.84
C ALA A 3 -0.76 -6.28 -14.65
N ALA A 4 -1.70 -5.69 -13.92
CA ALA A 4 -1.60 -4.29 -13.52
C ALA A 4 -0.42 -4.18 -12.54
N GLY A 5 0.75 -3.79 -13.05
CA GLY A 5 1.96 -3.65 -12.26
C GLY A 5 1.77 -2.57 -11.20
N LEU A 6 1.91 -2.93 -9.93
CA LEU A 6 1.89 -1.98 -8.81
C LEU A 6 3.20 -1.17 -8.85
N THR A 7 3.15 0.10 -9.28
CA THR A 7 4.32 0.98 -9.26
C THR A 7 4.39 1.74 -7.94
N ALA A 8 5.28 1.32 -7.03
CA ALA A 8 5.48 2.01 -5.75
C ALA A 8 6.45 3.19 -5.89
N TRP A 9 5.93 4.43 -5.93
CA TRP A 9 6.71 5.67 -6.08
C TRP A 9 7.65 6.01 -4.90
N LEU A 10 7.48 5.32 -3.77
CA LEU A 10 8.21 5.58 -2.52
C LEU A 10 9.22 4.48 -2.14
N ALA A 11 9.26 3.36 -2.87
CA ALA A 11 9.99 2.17 -2.45
C ALA A 11 11.23 1.94 -3.30
N ARG A 12 12.41 1.98 -2.65
CA ARG A 12 13.64 1.43 -3.24
C ARG A 12 13.83 -0.06 -2.93
N GLU A 13 13.10 -0.61 -1.94
CA GLU A 13 13.12 -2.04 -1.60
C GLU A 13 11.79 -2.51 -0.98
N VAL A 14 11.22 -3.58 -1.53
CA VAL A 14 10.11 -4.34 -0.94
C VAL A 14 10.71 -5.35 0.03
N VAL A 15 10.26 -5.34 1.29
CA VAL A 15 10.76 -6.24 2.35
C VAL A 15 9.79 -7.37 2.68
N ALA A 16 8.52 -7.25 2.29
CA ALA A 16 7.55 -8.33 2.40
C ALA A 16 6.39 -8.15 1.40
N VAL A 17 5.85 -9.26 0.95
CA VAL A 17 4.57 -9.39 0.23
C VAL A 17 3.64 -10.18 1.13
N ASN A 18 2.33 -9.91 1.06
CA ASN A 18 1.36 -10.61 1.89
C ASN A 18 0.85 -11.88 1.21
N ASP A 19 1.50 -13.02 1.50
CA ASP A 19 1.10 -14.32 0.96
C ASP A 19 -0.35 -14.70 1.36
N LEU A 20 -0.83 -14.25 2.53
CA LEU A 20 -2.22 -14.52 2.95
C LEU A 20 -3.24 -13.79 2.06
N ALA A 21 -2.93 -12.59 1.59
CA ALA A 21 -3.80 -11.85 0.67
C ALA A 21 -3.69 -12.37 -0.78
N ASP A 22 -2.58 -13.05 -1.12
CA ASP A 22 -2.45 -13.78 -2.38
C ASP A 22 -3.33 -15.04 -2.37
N GLU A 23 -3.36 -15.75 -1.25
CA GLU A 23 -4.21 -16.93 -1.03
C GLU A 23 -5.70 -16.57 -0.87
N ASP A 24 -6.02 -15.49 -0.14
CA ASP A 24 -7.36 -14.97 0.06
C ASP A 24 -7.48 -13.47 -0.28
N PRO A 25 -7.80 -13.14 -1.55
CA PRO A 25 -7.96 -11.76 -2.00
C PRO A 25 -9.11 -11.01 -1.32
N ALA A 26 -10.06 -11.70 -0.68
CA ALA A 26 -11.19 -11.06 0.00
C ALA A 26 -10.73 -10.25 1.22
N LEU A 27 -9.59 -10.62 1.83
CA LEU A 27 -8.99 -9.92 2.96
C LEU A 27 -8.69 -8.45 2.65
N VAL A 28 -8.35 -8.12 1.40
CA VAL A 28 -8.09 -6.73 0.98
C VAL A 28 -9.33 -5.85 1.16
N ASN A 29 -10.52 -6.41 0.93
CA ASN A 29 -11.78 -5.68 1.10
C ASN A 29 -12.30 -5.73 2.54
N ALA A 30 -12.17 -6.88 3.21
CA ALA A 30 -12.70 -7.07 4.56
C ALA A 30 -11.86 -6.35 5.62
N GLU A 31 -10.53 -6.39 5.49
CA GLU A 31 -9.57 -5.86 6.48
C GLU A 31 -8.45 -5.03 5.83
N PRO A 32 -8.77 -3.94 5.10
CA PRO A 32 -7.81 -3.20 4.27
C PRO A 32 -6.62 -2.62 5.05
N PHE A 33 -6.80 -2.34 6.34
CA PHE A 33 -5.75 -1.84 7.24
C PHE A 33 -5.28 -2.88 8.27
N GLY A 34 -5.88 -4.08 8.24
CA GLY A 34 -5.55 -5.22 9.11
C GLY A 34 -4.77 -6.28 8.34
N LEU A 35 -5.35 -7.46 8.18
CA LEU A 35 -4.74 -8.57 7.45
C LEU A 35 -4.64 -8.36 5.94
N GLY A 36 -5.39 -7.41 5.37
CA GLY A 36 -5.44 -7.14 3.92
C GLY A 36 -4.34 -6.22 3.38
N TRP A 37 -3.22 -6.02 4.09
CA TRP A 37 -2.09 -5.24 3.58
C TRP A 37 -1.46 -5.90 2.35
N LEU A 38 -0.93 -5.13 1.39
CA LEU A 38 -0.39 -5.71 0.15
C LEU A 38 1.13 -5.95 0.23
N LEU A 39 1.87 -4.92 0.64
CA LEU A 39 3.32 -4.88 0.62
C LEU A 39 3.86 -4.18 1.86
N ARG A 40 5.06 -4.55 2.30
CA ARG A 40 5.88 -3.73 3.20
C ARG A 40 7.12 -3.30 2.47
N ILE A 41 7.47 -2.03 2.62
CA ILE A 41 8.61 -1.43 1.95
C ILE A 41 9.57 -0.87 3.00
N ARG A 42 10.88 -0.96 2.75
CA ARG A 42 11.84 -0.29 3.64
C ARG A 42 11.79 1.21 3.38
N LYS A 43 11.55 1.97 4.44
CA LYS A 43 11.68 3.42 4.44
C LYS A 43 13.15 3.76 4.70
N ASP A 44 13.95 3.96 3.65
CA ASP A 44 15.30 4.49 3.84
C ASP A 44 15.19 5.91 4.45
N GLY A 45 16.22 6.38 5.16
CA GLY A 45 16.21 7.62 5.94
C GLY A 45 15.88 8.92 5.18
N GLY A 46 15.75 8.86 3.86
CA GLY A 46 15.33 9.97 2.99
C GLY A 46 13.92 9.85 2.39
N ALA A 47 13.18 8.77 2.66
CA ALA A 47 11.82 8.63 2.18
C ALA A 47 10.91 9.62 2.91
N SER A 48 10.61 10.72 2.23
CA SER A 48 9.74 11.76 2.76
C SER A 48 8.28 11.39 2.54
N SER A 49 7.44 11.66 3.53
CA SER A 49 5.98 11.69 3.34
C SER A 49 5.52 13.03 2.74
N ALA A 50 6.44 13.93 2.39
CA ALA A 50 6.11 15.18 1.70
C ALA A 50 5.42 14.87 0.36
N GLY A 51 4.28 15.51 0.12
CA GLY A 51 3.43 15.27 -1.05
C GLY A 51 2.40 14.16 -0.87
N LEU A 52 2.43 13.42 0.25
CA LEU A 52 1.31 12.56 0.64
C LEU A 52 0.26 13.38 1.36
N LEU A 53 -1.00 13.01 1.14
CA LEU A 53 -2.14 13.59 1.84
C LEU A 53 -2.22 13.01 3.25
N SER A 54 -2.53 13.87 4.23
CA SER A 54 -3.07 13.42 5.50
C SER A 54 -4.45 12.77 5.31
N VAL A 55 -4.92 12.05 6.35
CA VAL A 55 -6.26 11.44 6.33
C VAL A 55 -7.34 12.48 6.06
N ASP A 56 -7.28 13.63 6.74
CA ASP A 56 -8.23 14.73 6.55
C ASP A 56 -8.20 15.31 5.13
N GLU A 57 -7.01 15.51 4.57
CA GLU A 57 -6.85 16.01 3.20
C GLU A 57 -7.39 15.04 2.17
N TYR A 58 -7.17 13.74 2.37
CA TYR A 58 -7.71 12.70 1.50
C TYR A 58 -9.24 12.66 1.55
N MET A 59 -9.84 12.70 2.75
CA MET A 59 -11.30 12.68 2.90
C MET A 59 -11.97 13.89 2.24
N ARG A 60 -11.32 15.06 2.25
CA ARG A 60 -11.82 16.24 1.52
C ARG A 60 -11.78 16.10 0.00
N LEU A 61 -10.90 15.25 -0.53
CA LEU A 61 -10.75 15.04 -1.98
C LEU A 61 -11.79 14.06 -2.53
N VAL A 62 -12.11 13.01 -1.77
CA VAL A 62 -12.97 11.90 -2.22
C VAL A 62 -14.39 11.92 -1.65
N GLY A 63 -14.66 12.83 -0.71
CA GLY A 63 -15.96 13.00 -0.04
C GLY A 63 -16.98 13.79 -0.85
#